data_AF-A0A2V5SB31-F1
#
_entry.id   AF-A0A2V5SB31-F1
#
_cell.length_a   1.000
_cell.length_b   1.000
_cell.length_c   1.000
_cell.angle_alpha   90.00
_cell.angle_beta   90.00
_cell.angle_gamma   90.00
#
_symmetry.space_group_name_H-M   'P 1'
#
loop_
_entity.id
_entity.type
_entity.pdbx_description
1 polymer ?
#
loop_
_entity_poly.entity_id
_entity_poly.type
_entity_poly.pdbx_seq_one_letter_code
_entity_poly.pdbx_strand_id
1 'polypeptide(L)'
;MKNKFRIVTAVVTALVLVSSVASQAARSHPLDEDAALALLVRTLKHDRVYAKRISLDCITYDTEETTDAYFQFALREKHDPKCGGDPETSPVVDRYRVYRRAEKIKWWESTDDKWRPYDPAKIR
;
A
#
# COMPACT_ATOMS: atom_id res chain seq x y z
N MET A 1 -19.11 78.42 -10.40
CA MET A 1 -17.93 77.73 -10.96
C MET A 1 -17.71 76.41 -10.23
N LYS A 2 -17.77 75.30 -10.99
CA LYS A 2 -17.13 73.98 -10.79
C LYS A 2 -17.36 73.18 -9.47
N ASN A 3 -18.32 72.26 -9.57
CA ASN A 3 -18.32 70.84 -9.16
C ASN A 3 -17.18 70.31 -8.28
N LYS A 4 -17.55 69.61 -7.19
CA LYS A 4 -16.99 68.28 -6.84
C LYS A 4 -18.06 67.38 -6.20
N PHE A 5 -18.67 66.54 -7.03
CA PHE A 5 -19.11 65.17 -6.70
C PHE A 5 -17.87 64.39 -6.16
N ARG A 6 -17.90 63.33 -5.33
CA ARG A 6 -18.82 62.19 -5.20
C ARG A 6 -18.30 61.24 -4.09
N ILE A 7 -19.21 60.43 -3.56
CA ILE A 7 -19.07 59.02 -3.12
C ILE A 7 -18.63 58.71 -1.68
N VAL A 8 -19.60 58.06 -1.02
CA VAL A 8 -19.64 57.30 0.23
C VAL A 8 -18.63 56.15 0.23
N THR A 9 -17.83 56.02 1.28
CA THR A 9 -17.01 54.82 1.52
C THR A 9 -17.64 54.00 2.63
N ALA A 10 -18.42 52.99 2.25
CA ALA A 10 -18.86 51.94 3.15
C ALA A 10 -17.67 51.00 3.40
N VAL A 11 -17.17 50.95 4.63
CA VAL A 11 -16.12 50.01 5.04
C VAL A 11 -16.79 48.68 5.38
N VAL A 12 -16.70 47.72 4.48
CA VAL A 12 -17.08 46.32 4.74
C VAL A 12 -15.84 45.60 5.25
N THR A 13 -15.75 45.41 6.57
CA THR A 13 -14.69 44.61 7.19
C THR A 13 -15.01 43.13 7.01
N ALA A 14 -14.41 42.50 6.00
CA ALA A 14 -14.48 41.05 5.83
C ALA A 14 -13.57 40.36 6.86
N LEU A 15 -14.15 39.80 7.92
CA LEU A 15 -13.47 38.88 8.83
C LEU A 15 -13.26 37.54 8.12
N VAL A 16 -12.09 37.37 7.52
CA VAL A 16 -11.66 36.07 6.97
C VAL A 16 -11.17 35.21 8.14
N LEU A 17 -12.03 34.33 8.65
CA LEU A 17 -11.63 33.26 9.56
C LEU A 17 -10.82 32.24 8.76
N VAL A 18 -9.49 32.39 8.77
CA VAL A 18 -8.58 31.38 8.25
C VAL A 18 -8.54 30.24 9.27
N SER A 19 -9.43 29.27 9.11
CA SER A 19 -9.38 28.00 9.81
C SER A 19 -8.15 27.23 9.32
N SER A 20 -7.01 27.41 9.99
CA SER A 20 -5.84 26.57 9.79
C SER A 20 -6.14 25.17 10.30
N VAL A 21 -6.67 24.32 9.42
CA VAL A 21 -6.73 22.87 9.67
C VAL A 21 -5.28 22.39 9.67
N ALA A 22 -4.65 22.37 10.85
CA ALA A 22 -3.38 21.70 11.02
C ALA A 22 -3.63 20.21 10.78
N SER A 23 -3.36 19.73 9.56
CA SER A 23 -3.25 18.31 9.29
C SER A 23 -2.10 17.77 10.13
N GLN A 24 -2.41 17.28 11.32
CA GLN A 24 -1.55 16.31 11.99
C GLN A 24 -1.55 15.10 11.07
N ALA A 25 -0.58 15.04 10.16
CA ALA A 25 -0.13 13.76 9.63
C ALA A 25 0.26 12.96 10.87
N ALA A 26 -0.63 12.04 11.28
CA ALA A 26 -0.33 11.11 12.34
C ALA A 26 1.02 10.50 11.96
N ARG A 27 2.04 10.70 12.80
CA ARG A 27 3.33 10.04 12.59
C ARG A 27 3.07 8.57 12.83
N SER A 28 2.64 7.86 11.80
CA SER A 28 2.45 6.41 11.84
C SER A 28 3.80 5.82 12.23
N HIS A 29 3.82 5.03 13.29
CA HIS A 29 5.00 4.26 13.64
C HIS A 29 5.36 3.38 12.44
N PRO A 30 6.65 3.26 12.08
CA PRO A 30 7.04 2.36 11.00
C PRO A 30 6.52 0.94 11.30
N LEU A 31 6.01 0.26 10.28
CA LEU A 31 5.58 -1.13 10.40
C LEU A 31 6.76 -2.00 10.85
N ASP A 32 6.50 -2.88 11.81
CA ASP A 32 7.32 -4.07 12.04
C ASP A 32 6.94 -5.16 11.02
N GLU A 33 7.61 -6.31 11.11
CA GLU A 33 7.48 -7.38 10.12
C GLU A 33 6.07 -7.99 10.14
N ASP A 34 5.54 -8.25 11.33
CA ASP A 34 4.21 -8.83 11.53
C ASP A 34 3.12 -7.89 11.00
N ALA A 35 3.21 -6.59 11.31
CA ALA A 35 2.26 -5.60 10.81
C ALA A 35 2.35 -5.42 9.28
N ALA A 36 3.57 -5.52 8.72
CA ALA A 36 3.79 -5.47 7.28
C ALA A 36 3.25 -6.72 6.57
N LEU A 37 3.46 -7.92 7.12
CA LEU A 37 2.90 -9.15 6.59
C LEU A 37 1.38 -9.16 6.70
N ALA A 38 0.82 -8.73 7.84
CA ALA A 38 -0.62 -8.58 8.01
C ALA A 38 -1.23 -7.58 7.01
N LEU A 39 -0.51 -6.50 6.67
CA LEU A 39 -0.88 -5.57 5.59
C LEU A 39 -0.91 -6.24 4.23
N LEU A 40 0.11 -7.03 3.91
CA LEU A 40 0.14 -7.76 2.65
C LEU A 40 -1.03 -8.74 2.56
N VAL A 41 -1.20 -9.61 3.56
CA VAL A 41 -2.23 -10.66 3.57
C VAL A 41 -3.64 -10.06 3.48
N ARG A 42 -3.94 -9.01 4.27
CA ARG A 42 -5.28 -8.38 4.23
C ARG A 42 -5.56 -7.76 2.87
N THR A 43 -4.56 -7.14 2.24
CA THR A 43 -4.70 -6.50 0.92
C THR A 43 -4.96 -7.54 -0.16
N LEU A 44 -4.13 -8.59 -0.23
CA LEU A 44 -4.26 -9.65 -1.22
C LEU A 44 -5.61 -10.40 -1.10
N LYS A 45 -6.07 -10.63 0.14
CA LYS A 45 -7.37 -11.25 0.42
C LYS A 45 -8.53 -10.35 -0.01
N HIS A 46 -8.47 -9.07 0.32
CA HIS A 46 -9.48 -8.09 -0.06
C HIS A 46 -9.63 -8.01 -1.59
N ASP A 47 -8.49 -7.92 -2.29
CA ASP A 47 -8.46 -7.75 -3.75
C ASP A 47 -8.63 -9.08 -4.51
N ARG A 48 -8.65 -10.21 -3.79
CA ARG A 48 -8.85 -11.56 -4.34
C ARG A 48 -7.86 -11.93 -5.44
N VAL A 49 -6.62 -11.42 -5.35
CA VAL A 49 -5.57 -11.55 -6.38
C VAL A 49 -5.35 -13.00 -6.81
N TYR A 50 -5.37 -13.94 -5.85
CA TYR A 50 -5.10 -15.36 -6.11
C TYR A 50 -6.35 -16.23 -6.22
N ALA A 51 -7.54 -15.69 -5.96
CA ALA A 51 -8.74 -16.49 -5.69
C ALA A 51 -9.18 -17.43 -6.82
N LYS A 52 -8.72 -17.19 -8.05
CA LYS A 52 -9.02 -18.03 -9.23
C LYS A 52 -7.96 -19.11 -9.50
N ARG A 53 -6.77 -18.99 -8.91
CA ARG A 53 -5.61 -19.86 -9.21
C ARG A 53 -5.20 -20.74 -8.03
N ILE A 54 -5.14 -20.17 -6.83
CA ILE A 54 -4.62 -20.83 -5.63
C ILE A 54 -5.46 -20.41 -4.43
N SER A 55 -5.82 -21.36 -3.58
CA SER A 55 -6.46 -21.06 -2.29
C SER A 55 -5.49 -20.33 -1.37
N LEU A 56 -5.94 -19.28 -0.69
CA LEU A 56 -5.09 -18.59 0.32
C LEU A 56 -4.72 -19.49 1.51
N ASP A 57 -5.37 -20.64 1.68
CA ASP A 57 -4.97 -21.66 2.66
C ASP A 57 -3.76 -22.50 2.21
N CYS A 58 -3.45 -22.44 0.91
CA CYS A 58 -2.37 -23.19 0.25
C CYS A 58 -1.21 -22.30 -0.15
N ILE A 59 -1.08 -21.15 0.51
CA ILE A 59 0.06 -20.27 0.37
C ILE A 59 0.74 -20.06 1.72
N THR A 60 2.06 -19.91 1.68
CA THR A 60 2.88 -19.47 2.82
C THR A 60 3.67 -18.23 2.43
N TYR A 61 4.16 -17.52 3.44
CA TYR A 61 4.97 -16.31 3.25
C TYR A 61 6.31 -16.51 3.95
N ASP A 62 7.39 -16.28 3.22
CA ASP A 62 8.75 -16.22 3.77
C ASP A 62 9.30 -14.81 3.63
N THR A 63 10.02 -14.34 4.64
CA THR A 63 10.77 -13.09 4.55
C THR A 63 12.11 -13.35 3.85
N GLU A 64 12.29 -12.78 2.66
CA GLU A 64 13.53 -12.90 1.88
C GLU A 64 14.51 -11.74 2.17
N GLU A 65 14.01 -10.55 2.54
CA GLU A 65 14.85 -9.39 2.81
C GLU A 65 14.21 -8.47 3.87
N THR A 66 15.01 -8.00 4.82
CA THR A 66 14.61 -7.03 5.83
C THR A 66 15.57 -5.83 5.79
N THR A 67 15.03 -4.64 5.52
CA THR A 67 15.80 -3.39 5.47
C THR A 67 15.15 -2.31 6.34
N ASP A 68 15.80 -1.17 6.53
CA ASP A 68 15.20 0.00 7.20
C ASP A 68 14.04 0.63 6.42
N ALA A 69 13.90 0.30 5.13
CA ALA A 69 12.88 0.87 4.25
C ALA A 69 11.66 -0.05 4.08
N TYR A 70 11.88 -1.36 3.97
CA TYR A 70 10.84 -2.34 3.64
C TYR A 70 11.17 -3.74 4.16
N PHE A 71 10.15 -4.58 4.15
CA PHE A 71 10.24 -6.04 4.20
C PHE A 71 9.91 -6.62 2.82
N GLN A 72 10.68 -7.61 2.38
CA GLN A 72 10.42 -8.37 1.18
C GLN A 72 9.88 -9.75 1.55
N PHE A 73 8.68 -10.07 1.07
CA PHE A 73 8.04 -11.35 1.28
C PHE A 73 7.97 -12.13 -0.04
N ALA A 74 8.37 -13.39 -0.02
CA ALA A 74 8.01 -14.36 -1.05
C ALA A 74 6.72 -15.05 -0.65
N LEU A 75 5.73 -15.02 -1.55
CA LEU A 75 4.52 -15.82 -1.45
C LEU A 75 4.80 -17.14 -2.16
N ARG A 76 4.67 -18.25 -1.44
CA ARG A 76 4.97 -19.59 -1.94
C ARG A 76 3.75 -20.49 -1.92
N GLU A 77 3.72 -21.47 -2.80
CA GLU A 77 2.76 -22.57 -2.71
C GLU A 77 3.16 -23.49 -1.56
N LYS A 78 2.16 -23.85 -0.75
CA LYS A 78 2.27 -24.88 0.26
C LYS A 78 1.97 -26.22 -0.40
N HIS A 79 2.94 -27.14 -0.41
CA HIS A 79 2.72 -28.50 -0.87
C HIS A 79 2.59 -29.46 0.31
N ASP A 80 1.35 -29.90 0.55
CA ASP A 80 0.99 -30.88 1.58
C ASP A 80 -0.19 -31.74 1.08
N PRO A 81 -0.62 -32.78 1.80
CA PRO A 81 -1.73 -33.62 1.35
C PRO A 81 -3.07 -32.88 1.11
N LYS A 82 -3.28 -31.70 1.71
CA LYS A 82 -4.49 -30.86 1.51
C LYS A 82 -4.36 -30.03 0.23
N CYS A 83 -3.17 -29.50 -0.05
CA CYS A 83 -2.92 -28.54 -1.12
C CYS A 83 -2.36 -29.17 -2.41
N GLY A 84 -1.89 -30.42 -2.35
CA GLY A 84 -1.28 -31.12 -3.47
C GLY A 84 0.14 -30.62 -3.78
N GLY A 85 0.70 -31.08 -4.90
CA GLY A 85 2.05 -30.75 -5.32
C GLY A 85 3.12 -31.70 -4.77
N ASP A 86 4.37 -31.44 -5.17
CA ASP A 86 5.53 -32.21 -4.70
C ASP A 86 5.95 -31.71 -3.31
N PRO A 87 5.86 -32.54 -2.25
CA PRO A 87 6.16 -32.14 -0.87
C PRO A 87 7.62 -31.72 -0.65
N GLU A 88 8.54 -32.07 -1.55
CA GLU A 88 9.94 -31.64 -1.47
C GLU A 88 10.17 -30.24 -2.07
N THR A 89 9.09 -29.57 -2.51
CA THR A 89 9.15 -28.26 -3.14
C THR A 89 8.18 -27.27 -2.51
N SER A 90 8.55 -25.98 -2.55
CA SER A 90 7.66 -24.87 -2.23
C SER A 90 7.93 -23.71 -3.20
N PRO A 91 7.35 -23.77 -4.42
CA PRO A 91 7.58 -22.80 -5.47
C PRO A 91 7.20 -21.38 -5.04
N VAL A 92 7.99 -20.39 -5.46
CA VAL A 92 7.60 -18.97 -5.32
C VAL A 92 6.57 -18.63 -6.38
N VAL A 93 5.41 -18.16 -5.94
CA VAL A 93 4.36 -17.65 -6.82
C VAL A 93 4.64 -16.19 -7.17
N ASP A 94 4.94 -15.37 -6.15
CA ASP A 94 5.14 -13.93 -6.30
C ASP A 94 6.03 -13.36 -5.19
N ARG A 95 6.52 -12.14 -5.40
CA ARG A 95 7.26 -11.39 -4.38
C ARG A 95 6.68 -10.00 -4.18
N TYR A 96 6.74 -9.55 -2.94
CA TYR A 96 6.20 -8.27 -2.51
C TYR A 96 7.20 -7.52 -1.64
N ARG A 97 7.23 -6.19 -1.78
CA ARG A 97 7.90 -5.28 -0.83
C ARG A 97 6.86 -4.43 -0.13
N VAL A 98 6.82 -4.50 1.20
CA VAL A 98 5.96 -3.67 2.04
C VAL A 98 6.82 -2.62 2.72
N TYR A 99 6.59 -1.35 2.39
CA TYR A 99 7.38 -0.25 2.94
C TYR A 99 6.93 0.10 4.35
N ARG A 100 7.90 0.37 5.24
CA ARG A 100 7.62 0.56 6.67
C ARG A 100 6.89 1.84 6.99
N ARG A 101 7.21 2.93 6.29
CA ARG A 101 6.78 4.32 6.63
C ARG A 101 5.65 4.85 5.76
N ALA A 102 5.37 4.17 4.67
CA ALA A 102 4.23 4.44 3.81
C ALA A 102 3.63 3.06 3.60
N GLU A 103 2.35 2.86 3.91
CA GLU A 103 1.60 1.60 3.71
C GLU A 103 1.49 1.27 2.21
N LYS A 104 2.64 1.15 1.56
CA LYS A 104 2.87 1.05 0.14
C LYS A 104 3.42 -0.34 -0.10
N ILE A 105 2.77 -1.03 -1.03
CA ILE A 105 3.18 -2.34 -1.49
C ILE A 105 3.75 -2.18 -2.91
N LYS A 106 4.87 -2.85 -3.17
CA LYS A 106 5.35 -3.12 -4.52
C LYS A 106 5.28 -4.62 -4.78
N TRP A 107 5.05 -4.97 -6.03
CA TRP A 107 5.04 -6.34 -6.53
C TRP A 107 6.21 -6.53 -7.51
N TRP A 108 6.76 -7.73 -7.55
CA TRP A 108 7.82 -8.09 -8.47
C TRP A 108 7.26 -8.61 -9.79
N GLU A 109 7.46 -7.86 -10.87
CA GLU A 109 7.14 -8.28 -12.22
C GLU A 109 8.30 -9.09 -12.80
N SER A 110 8.13 -10.42 -12.87
CA SER A 110 9.18 -11.34 -13.30
C SER A 110 9.60 -11.18 -14.76
N THR A 111 8.69 -10.75 -15.65
CA THR A 111 8.98 -10.56 -17.09
C THR A 111 10.04 -9.49 -17.33
N ASP A 112 9.98 -8.41 -16.57
CA ASP A 112 10.84 -7.23 -16.74
C ASP A 112 11.92 -7.11 -15.66
N ASP A 113 11.98 -8.07 -14.72
CA ASP A 113 12.87 -8.07 -13.55
C ASP A 113 12.77 -6.78 -12.72
N LYS A 114 11.52 -6.32 -12.46
CA LYS A 114 11.27 -5.00 -11.89
C LYS A 114 10.23 -4.99 -10.78
N TRP A 115 10.50 -4.16 -9.78
CA TRP A 115 9.53 -3.80 -8.75
C TRP A 115 8.54 -2.75 -9.27
N ARG A 116 7.28 -3.14 -9.42
CA ARG A 116 6.17 -2.26 -9.80
C ARG A 116 5.36 -1.84 -8.58
N PRO A 117 4.70 -0.67 -8.59
CA PRO A 117 3.63 -0.40 -7.64
C PRO A 117 2.61 -1.54 -7.67
N TYR A 118 2.07 -1.90 -6.51
CA TYR A 118 1.01 -2.90 -6.43
C TYR A 118 -0.21 -2.47 -7.26
N ASP A 119 -0.63 -3.35 -8.16
CA ASP A 119 -1.79 -3.18 -9.03
C ASP A 119 -2.42 -4.58 -9.24
N PRO A 120 -3.52 -4.91 -8.54
CA PRO A 120 -4.08 -6.26 -8.56
C PRO A 120 -4.55 -6.69 -9.96
N ALA A 121 -4.84 -5.75 -10.86
CA ALA A 121 -5.25 -6.07 -12.23
C ALA A 121 -4.09 -6.55 -13.12
N LYS A 122 -2.84 -6.33 -12.69
CA LYS A 122 -1.63 -6.72 -13.43
C LYS A 122 -0.98 -7.99 -12.89
N ILE A 123 -1.35 -8.41 -11.68
CA ILE A 123 -0.85 -9.63 -11.06
C ILE A 123 -1.69 -10.79 -11.60
N ARG A 124 -1.05 -11.69 -12.35
CA ARG A 124 -1.70 -12.82 -13.03
C ARG A 124 -1.35 -14.13 -12.36
#